data_AF-A0A934I406-F1
#
_entry.id   AF-A0A934I406-F1
#
_cell.length_a   1.000
_cell.length_b   1.000
_cell.length_c   1.000
_cell.angle_alpha   90.00
_cell.angle_beta   90.00
_cell.angle_gamma   90.00
#
_symmetry.space_group_name_H-M   'P 1'
#
loop_
_entity.id
_entity.type
_entity.pdbx_description
1 polymer ?
#
loop_
_entity_poly.entity_id
_entity_poly.type
_entity_poly.pdbx_seq_one_letter_code
_entity_poly.pdbx_strand_id
1 'polypeptide(L)'
;MMIKSMKPTPEDIIVDTAADIKEGINAGVWSVGVVIGSSQMGLSYEDFANLSEIEKNEAIENTQKSFLDIGADFTIKTMKGLPKLIERINALISEGKRPNAK
;
A
#
# COMPACT_ATOMS: atom_id res chain seq x y z
N MET A 1 -1.42 -33.67 6.88
CA MET A 1 -2.37 -32.54 6.95
C MET A 1 -1.99 -31.59 5.83
N MET A 2 -2.74 -31.56 4.72
CA MET A 2 -2.43 -30.70 3.58
C MET A 2 -2.82 -29.27 3.93
N ILE A 3 -1.82 -28.39 4.10
CA ILE A 3 -2.03 -26.94 4.05
C ILE A 3 -2.52 -26.62 2.63
N LYS A 4 -3.84 -26.46 2.47
CA LYS A 4 -4.44 -25.95 1.24
C LYS A 4 -3.77 -24.60 0.97
N SER A 5 -3.12 -24.47 -0.19
CA SER A 5 -2.59 -23.21 -0.70
C SER A 5 -3.75 -22.25 -0.90
N MET A 6 -4.07 -21.48 0.14
CA MET A 6 -5.02 -20.40 0.10
C MET A 6 -4.31 -19.24 -0.59
N LYS A 7 -4.59 -19.02 -1.88
CA LYS A 7 -4.12 -17.83 -2.59
C LYS A 7 -4.81 -16.63 -1.95
N PRO A 8 -4.09 -15.54 -1.62
CA PRO A 8 -4.73 -14.35 -1.11
C PRO A 8 -5.71 -13.80 -2.16
N THR A 9 -6.87 -13.37 -1.71
CA THR A 9 -7.87 -12.70 -2.53
C THR A 9 -7.80 -11.18 -2.32
N PRO A 10 -8.41 -10.36 -3.18
CA PRO A 10 -8.44 -8.90 -2.97
C PRO A 10 -9.01 -8.48 -1.62
N GLU A 11 -9.82 -9.32 -0.97
CA GLU A 11 -10.30 -9.10 0.41
C GLU A 11 -9.23 -9.31 1.50
N ASP A 12 -8.09 -9.93 1.18
CA ASP A 12 -6.92 -10.07 2.07
C ASP A 12 -5.95 -8.88 1.97
N ILE A 13 -6.32 -7.82 1.23
CA ILE A 13 -5.50 -6.63 1.02
C ILE A 13 -6.36 -5.41 1.35
N ILE A 14 -5.97 -4.69 2.40
CA ILE A 14 -6.62 -3.42 2.73
C ILE A 14 -5.94 -2.31 1.94
N VAL A 15 -6.75 -1.60 1.17
CA VAL A 15 -6.33 -0.49 0.31
C VAL A 15 -7.13 0.75 0.73
N ASP A 16 -6.40 1.73 1.28
CA ASP A 16 -6.77 3.11 1.64
C ASP A 16 -6.90 3.45 3.13
N THR A 17 -6.55 4.72 3.46
CA THR A 17 -6.39 5.47 4.72
C THR A 17 -5.55 4.86 5.87
N ALA A 18 -4.75 5.71 6.54
CA ALA A 18 -3.99 5.39 7.75
C ALA A 18 -4.80 4.74 8.89
N ALA A 19 -6.13 4.94 8.88
CA ALA A 19 -7.07 4.31 9.80
C ALA A 19 -7.22 2.80 9.51
N ASP A 20 -7.38 2.40 8.25
CA ASP A 20 -7.58 1.00 7.87
C ASP A 20 -6.28 0.19 7.92
N ILE A 21 -5.11 0.85 7.77
CA ILE A 21 -3.79 0.21 7.94
C ILE A 21 -3.64 -0.37 9.36
N LYS A 22 -4.14 0.31 10.39
CA LYS A 22 -4.07 -0.20 11.79
C LYS A 22 -4.99 -1.39 12.03
N GLU A 23 -6.16 -1.46 11.39
CA GLU A 23 -7.04 -2.63 11.46
C GLU A 23 -6.47 -3.81 10.68
N GLY A 24 -5.84 -3.56 9.52
CA GLY A 24 -5.18 -4.61 8.73
C GLY A 24 -4.03 -5.29 9.45
N ILE A 25 -3.23 -4.52 10.21
CA ILE A 25 -2.16 -5.07 11.06
C ILE A 25 -2.72 -6.04 12.10
N ASN A 26 -3.88 -5.73 12.71
CA ASN A 26 -4.51 -6.60 13.71
C ASN A 26 -5.20 -7.84 13.09
N ALA A 27 -5.61 -7.76 11.82
CA ALA A 27 -6.22 -8.86 11.08
C ALA A 27 -5.20 -9.78 10.37
N GLY A 28 -3.92 -9.40 10.34
CA GLY A 28 -2.86 -10.16 9.68
C GLY A 28 -2.93 -10.10 8.14
N VAL A 29 -3.39 -8.97 7.59
CA VAL A 29 -3.52 -8.70 6.15
C VAL A 29 -2.47 -7.72 5.66
N TRP A 30 -2.14 -7.77 4.37
CA TRP A 30 -1.16 -6.85 3.76
C TRP A 30 -1.77 -5.45 3.64
N SER A 31 -1.01 -4.45 4.07
CA SER A 31 -1.41 -3.04 4.08
C SER A 31 -0.73 -2.24 2.97
N VAL A 32 -1.51 -1.47 2.20
CA VAL A 32 -1.00 -0.74 1.03
C VAL A 32 -1.45 0.72 1.05
N GLY A 33 -0.48 1.64 1.02
CA GLY A 33 -0.74 3.07 0.85
C GLY A 33 -0.85 3.47 -0.62
N VAL A 34 -1.99 4.04 -1.03
CA VAL A 34 -2.11 4.70 -2.34
C VAL A 34 -1.67 6.13 -2.20
N VAL A 35 -0.75 6.61 -3.04
CA VAL A 35 -0.04 7.87 -2.79
C VAL A 35 -0.79 9.07 -3.35
N ILE A 36 -1.01 9.09 -4.67
CA ILE A 36 -1.60 10.24 -5.37
C ILE A 36 -3.09 10.32 -5.05
N GLY A 37 -3.52 11.48 -4.56
CA GLY A 37 -4.90 11.74 -4.13
C GLY A 37 -5.22 11.25 -2.72
N SER A 38 -4.21 10.79 -1.97
CA SER A 38 -4.41 10.39 -0.57
C SER A 38 -4.52 11.59 0.36
N SER A 39 -5.23 11.40 1.47
CA SER A 39 -5.24 12.36 2.57
C SER A 39 -3.84 12.61 3.16
N GLN A 40 -2.95 11.62 3.11
CA GLN A 40 -1.56 11.75 3.58
C GLN A 40 -0.73 12.68 2.71
N MET A 41 -1.07 12.82 1.41
CA MET A 41 -0.40 13.76 0.52
C MET A 41 -0.72 15.22 0.86
N GLY A 42 -1.86 15.48 1.50
CA GLY A 42 -2.26 16.82 1.91
C GLY A 42 -2.52 17.80 0.76
N LEU A 43 -2.62 17.30 -0.48
CA LEU A 43 -2.88 18.08 -1.69
C LEU A 43 -4.16 17.58 -2.36
N SER A 44 -4.92 18.50 -2.95
CA SER A 44 -5.96 18.11 -3.89
C SER A 44 -5.34 17.55 -5.16
N TYR A 45 -6.11 16.80 -5.95
CA TYR A 45 -5.64 16.31 -7.24
C TYR A 45 -5.27 17.45 -8.21
N GLU A 46 -6.03 18.54 -8.17
CA GLU A 46 -5.77 19.72 -9.00
C GLU A 46 -4.46 20.40 -8.61
N ASP A 47 -4.22 20.60 -7.30
CA ASP A 47 -2.98 21.18 -6.80
C ASP A 47 -1.78 20.31 -7.20
N PHE A 48 -1.89 18.99 -7.02
CA PHE A 48 -0.85 18.05 -7.42
C PHE A 48 -0.60 18.07 -8.94
N ALA A 49 -1.65 18.18 -9.76
CA ALA A 49 -1.53 18.21 -11.21
C ALA A 49 -0.77 19.45 -11.71
N ASN A 50 -0.91 20.58 -11.01
CA ASN A 50 -0.29 21.87 -11.33
C ASN A 50 1.16 22.00 -10.87
N LEU A 51 1.66 21.09 -10.03
CA LEU A 51 3.07 21.05 -9.62
C LEU A 51 4.01 20.76 -10.78
N SER A 52 5.25 21.24 -10.67
CA SER A 52 6.34 20.80 -11.53
C SER A 52 6.65 19.31 -11.29
N GLU A 53 7.32 18.65 -12.24
CA GLU A 53 7.68 17.24 -12.09
C GLU A 53 8.61 16.98 -10.89
N ILE A 54 9.44 17.96 -10.52
CA ILE A 54 10.31 17.86 -9.34
C ILE A 54 9.45 17.87 -8.07
N GLU A 55 8.55 18.85 -7.94
CA GLU A 55 7.65 18.97 -6.78
C GLU A 55 6.69 17.78 -6.67
N LYS A 56 6.20 17.24 -7.80
CA LYS A 56 5.40 16.01 -7.81
C LYS A 56 6.18 14.82 -7.23
N ASN A 57 7.44 14.65 -7.63
CA ASN A 57 8.26 13.56 -7.14
C ASN A 57 8.55 13.73 -5.65
N GLU A 58 8.87 14.94 -5.18
CA GLU A 58 9.05 15.23 -3.76
C GLU A 58 7.78 14.95 -2.95
N ALA A 59 6.62 15.40 -3.41
CA ALA A 59 5.33 15.14 -2.76
C ALA A 59 5.02 13.63 -2.70
N ILE A 60 5.27 12.91 -3.80
CA ILE A 60 5.11 11.44 -3.85
C ILE A 60 6.04 10.76 -2.84
N GLU A 61 7.33 11.10 -2.84
CA GLU A 61 8.33 10.46 -1.97
C GLU A 61 8.04 10.71 -0.49
N ASN A 62 7.70 11.94 -0.13
CA ASN A 62 7.32 12.31 1.23
C ASN A 62 6.07 11.54 1.69
N THR A 63 5.06 11.45 0.82
CA THR A 63 3.82 10.71 1.12
C THR A 63 4.09 9.21 1.24
N GLN A 64 4.92 8.63 0.36
CA GLN A 64 5.32 7.23 0.44
C GLN A 64 6.01 6.92 1.75
N LYS A 65 6.97 7.75 2.15
CA LYS A 65 7.67 7.62 3.42
C LYS A 65 6.70 7.68 4.60
N SER A 66 5.78 8.65 4.59
CA SER A 66 4.75 8.76 5.62
C SER A 66 3.92 7.49 5.77
N PHE A 67 3.47 6.87 4.67
CA PHE A 67 2.75 5.59 4.70
C PHE A 67 3.59 4.45 5.28
N LEU A 68 4.87 4.36 4.93
CA LEU A 68 5.77 3.33 5.46
C LEU A 68 6.05 3.55 6.96
N ASP A 69 6.24 4.81 7.39
CA ASP A 69 6.51 5.17 8.79
C ASP A 69 5.33 4.82 9.71
N ILE A 70 4.09 4.88 9.21
CA ILE A 70 2.89 4.45 9.97
C ILE A 70 2.65 2.93 9.92
N GLY A 71 3.44 2.19 9.13
CA GLY A 71 3.42 0.74 9.08
C GLY A 71 2.76 0.12 7.85
N ALA A 72 2.60 0.84 6.73
CA ALA A 72 2.20 0.20 5.48
C ALA A 72 3.29 -0.80 5.02
N ASP A 73 2.89 -1.99 4.57
CA ASP A 73 3.82 -2.97 3.99
C ASP A 73 4.34 -2.51 2.62
N PHE A 74 3.48 -1.82 1.86
CA PHE A 74 3.78 -1.33 0.53
C PHE A 74 3.13 0.03 0.26
N THR A 75 3.64 0.70 -0.78
CA THR A 75 2.98 1.87 -1.36
C THR A 75 2.86 1.73 -2.88
N ILE A 76 1.80 2.28 -3.44
CA ILE A 76 1.59 2.39 -4.89
C ILE A 76 1.22 3.83 -5.26
N LYS A 77 1.71 4.32 -6.40
CA LYS A 77 1.41 5.69 -6.83
C LYS A 77 -0.09 5.90 -7.06
N THR A 78 -0.74 4.95 -7.71
CA THR A 78 -2.18 4.95 -8.01
C THR A 78 -2.71 3.51 -8.01
N MET A 79 -4.04 3.35 -8.04
CA MET A 79 -4.71 2.04 -8.15
C MET A 79 -4.26 1.19 -9.34
N LYS A 80 -3.71 1.81 -10.40
CA LYS A 80 -3.14 1.07 -11.55
C LYS A 80 -1.96 0.18 -11.15
N GLY A 81 -1.30 0.46 -10.04
CA GLY A 81 -0.20 -0.36 -9.52
C GLY A 81 -0.65 -1.62 -8.77
N LEU A 82 -1.93 -1.71 -8.41
CA LEU A 82 -2.45 -2.79 -7.55
C LEU A 82 -2.30 -4.19 -8.16
N PRO A 83 -2.60 -4.44 -9.45
CA PRO A 83 -2.45 -5.78 -10.04
C PRO A 83 -1.02 -6.32 -9.93
N LYS A 84 -0.02 -5.47 -10.21
CA LYS A 84 1.40 -5.84 -10.08
C LYS A 84 1.80 -6.09 -8.62
N LEU A 85 1.23 -5.32 -7.69
CA LEU A 85 1.49 -5.53 -6.28
C LEU A 85 0.88 -6.85 -5.78
N ILE A 86 -0.31 -7.23 -6.24
CA ILE A 86 -0.93 -8.51 -5.93
C ILE A 86 -0.04 -9.67 -6.37
N GLU A 87 0.53 -9.61 -7.57
CA GLU A 87 1.51 -10.61 -8.04
C GLU A 87 2.71 -10.72 -7.10
N ARG A 88 3.23 -9.58 -6.63
CA ARG A 88 4.33 -9.55 -5.67
C ARG A 88 3.94 -10.16 -4.33
N ILE A 89 2.77 -9.82 -3.79
CA ILE A 89 2.26 -10.37 -2.53
C ILE A 89 2.07 -11.88 -2.62
N ASN A 90 1.51 -12.37 -3.73
CA ASN A 90 1.36 -13.80 -4.01
C ASN A 90 2.70 -14.53 -3.94
N ALA A 91 3.75 -13.96 -4.55
CA ALA A 91 5.10 -14.52 -4.49
C ALA A 91 5.62 -14.58 -3.04
N LEU A 92 5.46 -13.49 -2.27
CA LEU A 92 5.88 -13.44 -0.86
C LEU A 92 5.17 -14.50 -0.01
N ILE A 93 3.87 -14.72 -0.24
CA ILE A 93 3.11 -15.76 0.46
C ILE A 93 3.60 -17.16 0.09
N SER A 94 3.95 -17.39 -1.18
CA SER A 94 4.54 -18.67 -1.60
C SER A 94 5.91 -18.93 -0.95
N GLU A 95 6.64 -17.87 -0.59
CA GLU A 95 7.88 -17.92 0.18
C GLU A 95 7.64 -18.04 1.70
N GLY A 96 6.37 -18.09 2.15
CA GLY A 96 6.02 -18.17 3.57
C GLY A 96 6.09 -16.86 4.34
N LYS A 97 6.25 -15.72 3.65
CA LYS A 97 6.28 -14.39 4.29
C LYS A 97 4.88 -13.93 4.68
N ARG A 98 4.80 -13.09 5.70
CA ARG A 98 3.58 -12.53 6.27
C ARG A 98 3.66 -10.99 6.29
N PRO A 99 2.51 -10.30 6.30
CA PRO A 99 2.45 -8.85 6.53
C PRO A 99 3.14 -8.48 7.84
N ASN A 100 3.83 -7.35 7.86
CA ASN A 100 4.50 -6.75 9.01
C ASN A 100 5.09 -7.77 10.00
N ALA A 101 6.00 -8.61 9.50
CA ALA A 101 6.96 -9.29 10.36
C ALA A 101 7.90 -8.22 10.97
N LYS A 102 7.51 -7.68 12.13
CA LYS A 102 8.49 -7.16 13.09
C LYS A 102 9.00 -8.32 13.94
#